data_AF-A0A382PRY9-F1
#
_entry.id   AF-A0A382PRY9-F1
#
_cell.length_a   1.000
_cell.length_b   1.000
_cell.length_c   1.000
_cell.angle_alpha   90.00
_cell.angle_beta   90.00
_cell.angle_gamma   90.00
#
_symmetry.space_group_name_H-M   'P 1'
#
loop_
_entity.id
_entity.type
_entity.pdbx_description
1 polymer ?
#
loop_
_entity_poly.entity_id
_entity_poly.type
_entity_poly.pdbx_seq_one_letter_code
_entity_poly.pdbx_strand_id
1 'polypeptide(L)'
;MLKKILLILLSVFLLEIHAQENIEEIPQYEISILTIGPGNSLSDAFGHSGIRVIDRVNDYDIVFNYGVYDFNAPNFYGNFVKGRPIYSLGINNFENFYRSYVNQSRQIIEQKLNLSEYKKRVLVNKLITNSKEENKDYEYNYFENNCSTKIGDIFNELLEEEIRNEGINLDNINSNSYRKLVYQHVVPNSWAALGIDICLGSVIDKNITDQDELFLPYNLKLYFDKLGNSNIKNGDLVETSILFGEYISYKETAFSPLYVLLIISLIIIVITFLDYLRITRS
;
A
#
# COMPACT_ATOMS: atom_id res chain seq x y z
N MET A 1 -65.68 -17.59 -12.92
CA MET A 1 -65.11 -16.45 -12.17
C MET A 1 -63.69 -16.71 -11.69
N LEU A 2 -63.37 -17.91 -11.19
CA LEU A 2 -62.03 -18.30 -10.72
C LEU A 2 -60.88 -18.07 -11.74
N LYS A 3 -61.09 -18.39 -13.03
CA LYS A 3 -60.08 -18.14 -14.09
C LYS A 3 -59.77 -16.66 -14.31
N LYS A 4 -60.76 -15.77 -14.14
CA LYS A 4 -60.55 -14.32 -14.27
C LYS A 4 -59.80 -13.75 -13.07
N ILE A 5 -60.03 -14.28 -11.88
CA ILE A 5 -59.30 -13.93 -10.64
C ILE A 5 -57.84 -14.40 -10.73
N LEU A 6 -57.60 -15.61 -11.27
CA LEU A 6 -56.25 -16.16 -11.46
C LEU A 6 -55.43 -15.33 -12.46
N LEU A 7 -56.06 -14.86 -13.55
CA LEU A 7 -55.42 -13.98 -14.54
C LEU A 7 -55.07 -12.60 -13.95
N ILE A 8 -55.89 -12.07 -13.06
CA ILE A 8 -55.62 -10.80 -12.37
C ILE A 8 -54.46 -10.96 -11.35
N LEU A 9 -54.44 -12.07 -10.61
CA LEU A 9 -53.33 -12.40 -9.69
C LEU A 9 -52.01 -12.64 -10.43
N LEU A 10 -52.04 -13.27 -11.61
CA LEU A 10 -50.84 -13.46 -12.44
C LEU A 10 -50.34 -12.14 -13.04
N SER A 11 -51.22 -11.19 -13.34
CA SER A 11 -50.81 -9.85 -13.81
C SER A 11 -50.20 -8.97 -12.72
N VAL A 12 -50.56 -9.18 -11.45
CA VAL A 12 -49.97 -8.43 -10.32
C VAL A 12 -48.57 -8.95 -10.00
N PHE A 13 -48.30 -10.25 -10.23
CA PHE A 13 -46.97 -10.84 -10.03
C PHE A 13 -45.96 -10.53 -11.15
N LEU A 14 -46.44 -10.10 -12.32
CA LEU A 14 -45.59 -9.68 -13.45
C LEU A 14 -45.18 -8.19 -13.39
N LEU A 15 -45.62 -7.46 -12.36
CA LEU A 15 -45.26 -6.04 -12.17
C LEU A 15 -44.06 -5.84 -11.23
N GLU A 16 -43.46 -6.90 -10.69
CA GLU A 16 -42.12 -6.85 -10.07
C GLU A 16 -41.01 -6.98 -11.13
N ILE A 17 -41.24 -6.47 -12.34
CA ILE A 17 -40.18 -6.27 -13.33
C ILE A 17 -39.37 -5.07 -12.86
N HIS A 18 -38.14 -5.35 -12.45
CA HIS A 18 -37.06 -4.42 -12.17
C HIS A 18 -37.26 -3.05 -12.81
N ALA A 19 -37.77 -2.10 -12.04
CA ALA A 19 -37.48 -0.69 -12.25
C ALA A 19 -35.99 -0.51 -11.93
N GLN A 20 -35.13 -0.93 -12.85
CA GLN A 20 -33.77 -0.42 -12.89
C GLN A 20 -33.92 1.01 -13.41
N GLU A 21 -34.19 1.89 -12.46
CA GLU A 21 -34.12 3.32 -12.62
C GLU A 21 -32.77 3.61 -13.27
N ASN A 22 -32.78 3.90 -14.58
CA ASN A 22 -31.71 4.64 -15.23
C ASN A 22 -31.76 6.06 -14.64
N ILE A 23 -31.41 6.18 -13.35
CA ILE A 23 -30.89 7.43 -12.82
C ILE A 23 -29.62 7.63 -13.66
N GLU A 24 -29.62 8.64 -14.53
CA GLU A 24 -28.38 9.25 -14.97
C GLU A 24 -27.59 9.55 -13.70
N GLU A 25 -26.68 8.64 -13.33
CA GLU A 25 -25.84 8.83 -12.15
C GLU A 25 -24.97 10.05 -12.45
N ILE A 26 -25.38 11.20 -11.92
CA ILE A 26 -24.62 12.45 -12.01
C ILE A 26 -23.19 12.11 -11.58
N PRO A 27 -22.18 12.30 -12.44
CA PRO A 27 -20.80 12.00 -12.11
C PRO A 27 -20.38 12.82 -10.88
N GLN A 28 -20.34 12.17 -9.72
CA GLN A 28 -20.11 12.85 -8.45
C GLN A 28 -18.63 12.77 -8.09
N TYR A 29 -18.04 11.58 -8.24
CA TYR A 29 -16.71 11.29 -7.72
C TYR A 29 -15.68 11.10 -8.84
N GLU A 30 -14.47 11.58 -8.60
CA GLU A 30 -13.26 11.10 -9.27
C GLU A 30 -12.39 10.39 -8.25
N ILE A 31 -11.90 9.21 -8.64
CA ILE A 31 -11.10 8.35 -7.77
C ILE A 31 -9.74 8.17 -8.42
N SER A 32 -8.69 8.45 -7.65
CA SER A 32 -7.32 8.17 -8.07
C SER A 32 -6.55 7.45 -6.97
N ILE A 33 -5.58 6.64 -7.37
CA ILE A 33 -4.55 6.14 -6.46
C ILE A 33 -3.33 7.03 -6.62
N LEU A 34 -2.80 7.51 -5.50
CA LEU A 34 -1.57 8.28 -5.44
C LEU A 34 -0.44 7.37 -5.00
N THR A 35 0.65 7.36 -5.77
CA THR A 35 1.90 6.69 -5.40
C THR A 35 2.98 7.73 -5.21
N ILE A 36 3.57 7.71 -4.01
CA ILE A 36 4.67 8.60 -3.62
C ILE A 36 5.97 7.82 -3.73
N GLY A 37 6.93 8.40 -4.44
CA GLY A 37 8.27 7.83 -4.58
C GLY A 37 9.06 7.82 -3.27
N PRO A 38 10.23 7.15 -3.27
CA PRO A 38 11.12 7.14 -2.11
C PRO A 38 11.56 8.54 -1.66
N GLY A 39 11.88 8.67 -0.38
CA GLY A 39 12.48 9.87 0.20
C GLY A 39 13.93 9.68 0.64
N ASN A 40 14.47 10.69 1.31
CA ASN A 40 15.86 10.72 1.77
C ASN A 40 16.08 10.05 3.14
N SER A 41 15.01 9.61 3.81
CA SER A 41 15.07 8.92 5.10
C SER A 41 14.74 7.43 4.93
N LEU A 42 15.18 6.57 5.87
CA LEU A 42 14.85 5.15 5.84
C LEU A 42 13.34 4.90 5.91
N SER A 43 12.61 5.66 6.73
CA SER A 43 11.15 5.57 6.83
C SER A 43 10.43 5.90 5.52
N ASP A 44 11.07 6.67 4.64
CA ASP A 44 10.53 7.05 3.34
C ASP A 44 11.09 6.21 2.18
N ALA A 45 12.04 5.30 2.44
CA ALA A 45 12.81 4.61 1.41
C ALA A 45 11.95 3.74 0.47
N PHE A 46 10.77 3.32 0.95
CA PHE A 46 9.88 2.40 0.24
C PHE A 46 8.69 3.11 -0.45
N GLY A 47 8.57 4.43 -0.29
CA GLY A 47 7.46 5.20 -0.84
C GLY A 47 6.24 5.25 0.07
N HIS A 48 5.11 5.70 -0.48
CA HIS A 48 3.82 5.76 0.21
C HIS A 48 2.66 5.68 -0.80
N SER A 49 1.46 5.29 -0.34
CA SER A 49 0.26 5.23 -1.19
C SER A 49 -0.94 5.90 -0.52
N GLY A 50 -1.83 6.49 -1.30
CA GLY A 50 -3.09 7.07 -0.82
C GLY A 50 -4.21 6.99 -1.85
N ILE A 51 -5.47 7.12 -1.41
CA ILE A 51 -6.62 7.19 -2.32
C ILE A 51 -7.13 8.63 -2.35
N ARG A 52 -7.07 9.27 -3.51
CA ARG A 52 -7.66 10.59 -3.73
C ARG A 52 -9.11 10.45 -4.16
N VAL A 53 -9.98 11.25 -3.55
CA VAL A 53 -11.39 11.38 -3.88
C VAL A 53 -11.69 12.85 -4.12
N ILE A 54 -12.12 13.18 -5.34
CA ILE A 54 -12.71 14.47 -5.67
C ILE A 54 -14.22 14.30 -5.66
N ASP A 55 -14.93 14.99 -4.77
CA ASP A 55 -16.39 15.08 -4.75
C ASP A 55 -16.81 16.41 -5.39
N ARG A 56 -17.30 16.33 -6.63
CA ARG A 56 -17.70 17.49 -7.43
C ARG A 56 -18.99 18.14 -6.93
N VAL A 57 -19.81 17.43 -6.16
CA VAL A 57 -21.09 17.95 -5.65
C VAL A 57 -20.87 18.75 -4.38
N ASN A 58 -19.97 18.29 -3.51
CA ASN A 58 -19.68 18.94 -2.23
C ASN A 58 -18.39 19.77 -2.21
N ASP A 59 -17.70 19.87 -3.35
CA ASP A 59 -16.44 20.63 -3.54
C ASP A 59 -15.32 20.17 -2.58
N TYR A 60 -15.14 18.84 -2.48
CA TYR A 60 -14.06 18.25 -1.70
C TYR A 60 -12.99 17.62 -2.60
N ASP A 61 -11.73 17.83 -2.23
CA ASP A 61 -10.57 17.13 -2.80
C ASP A 61 -9.72 16.59 -1.64
N ILE A 62 -9.91 15.31 -1.34
CA ILE A 62 -9.39 14.66 -0.14
C ILE A 62 -8.58 13.43 -0.49
N VAL A 63 -7.60 13.13 0.37
CA VAL A 63 -6.78 11.93 0.31
C VAL A 63 -7.04 11.11 1.56
N PHE A 64 -7.51 9.88 1.37
CA PHE A 64 -7.56 8.83 2.37
C PHE A 64 -6.17 8.21 2.49
N ASN A 65 -5.55 8.47 3.62
CA ASN A 65 -4.15 8.22 3.90
C ASN A 65 -4.02 7.14 4.98
N TYR A 66 -3.95 5.88 4.57
CA TYR A 66 -3.60 4.78 5.46
C TYR A 66 -2.14 4.90 5.87
N GLY A 67 -1.80 4.57 7.11
CA GLY A 67 -0.41 4.56 7.57
C GLY A 67 -0.02 5.79 8.40
N VAL A 68 -1.01 6.52 8.93
CA VAL A 68 -0.76 7.59 9.90
C VAL A 68 -0.51 6.97 11.27
N TYR A 69 0.44 7.51 12.03
CA TYR A 69 0.74 7.06 13.39
C TYR A 69 0.77 8.25 14.35
N ASP A 70 0.50 8.01 15.63
CA ASP A 70 0.59 9.01 16.70
C ASP A 70 1.60 8.57 17.76
N PHE A 71 2.72 9.28 17.87
CA PHE A 71 3.75 9.02 18.89
C PHE A 71 3.24 9.24 20.32
N ASN A 72 2.15 10.00 20.50
CA ASN A 72 1.56 10.28 21.80
C ASN A 72 0.48 9.24 22.18
N ALA A 73 0.20 8.27 21.31
CA ALA A 73 -0.77 7.22 21.60
C ALA A 73 -0.37 6.45 22.88
N PRO A 74 -1.34 6.03 23.71
CA PRO A 74 -1.05 5.24 24.90
C PRO A 74 -0.22 4.00 24.56
N ASN A 75 0.93 3.84 25.23
CA ASN A 75 1.84 2.71 25.06
C ASN A 75 2.40 2.52 23.63
N PHE A 76 2.53 3.60 22.84
CA PHE A 76 3.10 3.55 21.48
C PHE A 76 4.41 2.74 21.40
N TYR A 77 5.42 3.10 22.20
CA TYR A 77 6.72 2.43 22.19
C TYR A 77 6.64 0.96 22.63
N GLY A 78 5.77 0.65 23.60
CA GLY A 78 5.54 -0.72 24.04
C GLY A 78 4.91 -1.59 22.95
N ASN A 79 4.00 -1.03 22.17
CA ASN A 79 3.39 -1.70 21.02
C ASN A 79 4.39 -1.86 19.86
N PHE A 80 5.20 -0.83 19.60
CA PHE A 80 6.25 -0.86 18.58
C PHE A 80 7.29 -1.95 18.86
N VAL A 81 7.83 -2.02 20.08
CA VAL A 81 8.83 -3.04 20.46
C VAL A 81 8.24 -4.46 20.45
N LYS A 82 6.93 -4.61 20.70
CA LYS A 82 6.23 -5.90 20.58
C LYS A 82 5.90 -6.29 19.14
N GLY A 83 6.21 -5.43 18.15
CA GLY A 83 5.89 -5.65 16.75
C GLY A 83 4.40 -5.52 16.41
N ARG A 84 3.63 -4.77 17.22
CA ARG A 84 2.19 -4.55 17.02
C ARG A 84 1.81 -3.07 17.08
N PRO A 85 2.48 -2.19 16.33
CA PRO A 85 2.17 -0.77 16.41
C PRO A 85 0.77 -0.49 15.84
N ILE A 86 0.06 0.48 16.42
CA ILE A 86 -1.27 0.88 15.96
C ILE A 86 -1.11 2.10 15.04
N TYR A 87 -1.64 1.98 13.82
CA TYR A 87 -1.69 3.03 12.83
C TYR A 87 -3.15 3.33 12.51
N SER A 88 -3.41 4.43 11.81
CA SER A 88 -4.74 4.90 11.50
C SER A 88 -4.90 5.35 10.05
N LEU A 89 -6.15 5.39 9.62
CA LEU A 89 -6.58 6.08 8.41
C LEU A 89 -6.73 7.57 8.70
N GLY A 90 -5.88 8.38 8.10
CA GLY A 90 -6.03 9.84 8.08
C GLY A 90 -6.84 10.33 6.89
N ILE A 91 -7.47 11.49 7.04
CA ILE A 91 -8.06 12.25 5.93
C ILE A 91 -7.26 13.54 5.79
N ASN A 92 -6.73 13.79 4.60
CA ASN A 92 -5.98 14.99 4.29
C ASN A 92 -6.62 15.75 3.13
N ASN A 93 -6.57 17.09 3.15
CA ASN A 93 -6.84 17.86 1.94
C ASN A 93 -5.71 17.60 0.91
N PHE A 94 -6.07 17.42 -0.37
CA PHE A 94 -5.10 17.06 -1.41
C PHE A 94 -3.98 18.09 -1.56
N GLU A 95 -4.26 19.39 -1.49
CA GLU A 95 -3.24 20.43 -1.64
C GLU A 95 -2.17 20.33 -0.54
N ASN A 96 -2.59 20.07 0.71
CA ASN A 96 -1.67 19.89 1.83
C ASN A 96 -0.84 18.60 1.68
N PHE A 97 -1.48 17.51 1.25
CA PHE A 97 -0.81 16.25 0.97
C PHE A 97 0.24 16.43 -0.13
N TYR A 98 -0.15 17.03 -1.27
CA TYR A 98 0.72 17.33 -2.41
C TYR A 98 1.92 18.19 -2.00
N ARG A 99 1.68 19.34 -1.35
CA ARG A 99 2.75 20.24 -0.90
C ARG A 99 3.73 19.57 0.06
N SER A 100 3.25 18.71 0.95
CA SER A 100 4.10 17.99 1.89
C SER A 100 5.15 17.14 1.17
N TYR A 101 4.76 16.40 0.13
CA TYR A 101 5.68 15.54 -0.63
C TYR A 101 6.51 16.32 -1.65
N VAL A 102 5.98 17.39 -2.23
CA VAL A 102 6.76 18.33 -3.06
C VAL A 102 7.91 18.95 -2.26
N ASN A 103 7.65 19.41 -1.04
CA ASN A 103 8.67 19.99 -0.16
C ASN A 103 9.77 18.97 0.21
N GLN A 104 9.44 17.67 0.19
CA GLN A 104 10.40 16.58 0.39
C GLN A 104 11.12 16.16 -0.91
N SER A 105 10.80 16.80 -2.06
CA SER A 105 11.31 16.43 -3.39
C SER A 105 11.00 14.97 -3.78
N ARG A 106 9.84 14.46 -3.35
CA ARG A 106 9.41 13.08 -3.63
C ARG A 106 8.49 13.04 -4.84
N GLN A 107 8.68 12.05 -5.70
CA GLN A 107 7.79 11.85 -6.86
C GLN A 107 6.35 11.64 -6.42
N ILE A 108 5.39 12.17 -7.20
CA ILE A 108 3.97 11.94 -7.02
C ILE A 108 3.40 11.45 -8.35
N ILE A 109 2.92 10.21 -8.37
CA ILE A 109 2.24 9.59 -9.50
C ILE A 109 0.76 9.49 -9.15
N GLU A 110 -0.12 9.80 -10.10
CA GLU A 110 -1.56 9.64 -9.98
C GLU A 110 -2.06 8.62 -11.01
N GLN A 111 -2.81 7.63 -10.53
CA GLN A 111 -3.51 6.64 -11.34
C GLN A 111 -5.02 6.86 -11.19
N LYS A 112 -5.61 7.60 -12.14
CA LYS A 112 -7.05 7.87 -12.17
C LYS A 112 -7.81 6.64 -12.65
N LEU A 113 -8.88 6.28 -11.95
CA LEU A 113 -9.62 5.04 -12.19
C LEU A 113 -10.96 5.30 -12.88
N ASN A 114 -11.17 4.65 -14.02
CA ASN A 114 -12.43 4.67 -14.78
C ASN A 114 -13.42 3.62 -14.25
N LEU A 115 -13.96 3.91 -13.07
CA LEU A 115 -14.97 3.08 -12.40
C LEU A 115 -16.38 3.50 -12.80
N SER A 116 -17.35 2.58 -12.73
CA SER A 116 -18.76 2.97 -12.79
C SER A 116 -19.12 3.84 -11.57
N GLU A 117 -20.09 4.75 -11.74
CA GLU A 117 -20.53 5.63 -10.65
C GLU A 117 -21.01 4.83 -9.42
N TYR A 118 -21.75 3.72 -9.63
CA TYR A 118 -22.03 2.74 -8.56
C TYR A 118 -20.78 2.31 -7.77
N LYS A 119 -19.71 1.86 -8.44
CA LYS A 119 -18.48 1.40 -7.77
C LYS A 119 -17.78 2.55 -7.04
N LYS A 120 -17.79 3.76 -7.59
CA LYS A 120 -17.27 4.95 -6.91
C LYS A 120 -18.04 5.24 -5.63
N ARG A 121 -19.39 5.18 -5.65
CA ARG A 121 -20.23 5.35 -4.46
C ARG A 121 -19.95 4.30 -3.39
N VAL A 122 -19.85 3.03 -3.80
CA VAL A 122 -19.50 1.91 -2.89
C VAL A 122 -18.15 2.17 -2.23
N LEU A 123 -17.13 2.53 -3.02
CA LEU A 123 -15.79 2.84 -2.52
C LEU A 123 -15.80 4.01 -1.52
N VAL A 124 -16.41 5.14 -1.89
CA VAL A 124 -16.46 6.33 -1.03
C VAL A 124 -17.18 6.04 0.28
N ASN A 125 -18.30 5.31 0.25
CA ASN A 125 -19.00 4.89 1.47
C ASN A 125 -18.13 3.99 2.37
N LYS A 126 -17.35 3.09 1.78
CA LYS A 126 -16.40 2.23 2.51
C LYS A 126 -15.30 3.08 3.15
N LEU A 127 -14.72 4.04 2.42
CA LEU A 127 -13.68 4.93 2.93
C LEU A 127 -14.19 5.83 4.06
N ILE A 128 -15.39 6.41 3.92
CA ILE A 128 -16.03 7.18 4.99
C ILE A 128 -16.27 6.30 6.21
N THR A 129 -16.77 5.08 6.03
CA THR A 129 -16.99 4.15 7.14
C THR A 129 -15.69 3.79 7.85
N ASN A 130 -14.63 3.50 7.09
CA ASN A 130 -13.30 3.23 7.64
C ASN A 130 -12.71 4.43 8.38
N SER A 131 -13.07 5.66 8.00
CA SER A 131 -12.54 6.87 8.64
C SER A 131 -13.18 7.23 9.98
N LYS A 132 -14.25 6.51 10.38
CA LYS A 132 -14.90 6.75 11.67
C LYS A 132 -13.97 6.36 12.83
N GLU A 133 -14.15 7.01 13.98
CA GLU A 133 -13.29 6.82 15.16
C GLU A 133 -13.19 5.34 15.57
N GLU A 134 -14.29 4.60 15.48
CA GLU A 134 -14.36 3.18 15.81
C GLU A 134 -13.68 2.24 14.80
N ASN A 135 -13.35 2.72 13.60
CA ASN A 135 -12.84 1.90 12.48
C ASN A 135 -11.47 2.33 11.94
N LYS A 136 -11.02 3.55 12.25
CA LYS A 136 -9.84 4.16 11.62
C LYS A 136 -8.54 3.49 12.04
N ASP A 137 -8.47 2.93 13.24
CA ASP A 137 -7.25 2.36 13.83
C ASP A 137 -7.10 0.87 13.48
N TYR A 138 -5.87 0.45 13.21
CA TYR A 138 -5.54 -0.94 12.88
C TYR A 138 -4.11 -1.32 13.30
N GLU A 139 -3.89 -2.60 13.56
CA GLU A 139 -2.57 -3.15 13.87
C GLU A 139 -1.71 -3.20 12.61
N TYR A 140 -0.68 -2.36 12.56
CA TYR A 140 0.16 -2.22 11.38
C TYR A 140 1.16 -3.37 11.26
N ASN A 141 1.20 -3.95 10.08
CA ASN A 141 2.25 -4.88 9.65
C ASN A 141 2.81 -4.36 8.33
N TYR A 142 4.13 -4.16 8.26
CA TYR A 142 4.76 -3.61 7.07
C TYR A 142 4.54 -4.44 5.80
N PHE A 143 4.41 -5.76 5.89
CA PHE A 143 4.22 -6.62 4.72
C PHE A 143 2.76 -6.94 4.43
N GLU A 144 1.94 -7.06 5.48
CA GLU A 144 0.58 -7.59 5.35
C GLU A 144 -0.51 -6.53 5.54
N ASN A 145 -0.23 -5.47 6.31
CA ASN A 145 -1.25 -4.53 6.76
C ASN A 145 -0.72 -3.08 6.80
N ASN A 146 -0.41 -2.54 5.61
CA ASN A 146 0.20 -1.23 5.41
C ASN A 146 -0.64 -0.34 4.47
N CYS A 147 -0.12 0.83 4.10
CA CYS A 147 -0.83 1.77 3.23
C CYS A 147 -1.16 1.21 1.84
N SER A 148 -0.27 0.40 1.26
CA SER A 148 -0.43 -0.20 -0.07
C SER A 148 -1.28 -1.47 -0.03
N THR A 149 -1.07 -2.37 0.94
CA THR A 149 -1.89 -3.59 1.04
C THR A 149 -3.35 -3.25 1.32
N LYS A 150 -3.62 -2.26 2.18
CA LYS A 150 -4.99 -1.74 2.42
C LYS A 150 -5.67 -1.30 1.14
N ILE A 151 -4.96 -0.56 0.29
CA ILE A 151 -5.50 -0.08 -0.99
C ILE A 151 -5.70 -1.27 -1.93
N GLY A 152 -4.72 -2.16 -2.04
CA GLY A 152 -4.83 -3.41 -2.81
C GLY A 152 -6.07 -4.21 -2.42
N ASP A 153 -6.26 -4.49 -1.13
CA ASP A 153 -7.40 -5.25 -0.61
C ASP A 153 -8.75 -4.59 -0.97
N ILE A 154 -8.86 -3.27 -0.76
CA ILE A 154 -10.08 -2.51 -1.06
C ILE A 154 -10.45 -2.63 -2.55
N PHE A 155 -9.46 -2.51 -3.44
CA PHE A 155 -9.71 -2.55 -4.88
C PHE A 155 -9.86 -3.97 -5.42
N ASN A 156 -9.16 -4.95 -4.84
CA ASN A 156 -9.34 -6.36 -5.19
C ASN A 156 -10.75 -6.83 -4.84
N GLU A 157 -11.30 -6.38 -3.71
CA GLU A 157 -12.71 -6.61 -3.35
C GLU A 157 -13.65 -5.87 -4.31
N LEU A 158 -13.36 -4.61 -4.64
CA LEU A 158 -14.21 -3.79 -5.52
C LEU A 158 -14.24 -4.28 -6.97
N LEU A 159 -13.15 -4.88 -7.45
CA LEU A 159 -12.94 -5.32 -8.84
C LEU A 159 -12.88 -6.85 -8.97
N GLU A 160 -13.32 -7.60 -7.96
CA GLU A 160 -13.15 -9.06 -7.88
C GLU A 160 -13.66 -9.77 -9.15
N GLU A 161 -14.85 -9.38 -9.63
CA GLU A 161 -15.45 -9.95 -10.83
C GLU A 161 -14.62 -9.66 -12.09
N GLU A 162 -14.19 -8.41 -12.29
CA GLU A 162 -13.37 -8.03 -13.44
C GLU A 162 -12.00 -8.72 -13.43
N ILE A 163 -11.34 -8.75 -12.28
CA ILE A 163 -10.04 -9.42 -12.10
C ILE A 163 -10.17 -10.91 -12.42
N ARG A 164 -11.22 -11.56 -11.91
CA ARG A 164 -11.50 -12.98 -12.18
C ARG A 164 -11.80 -13.24 -13.65
N ASN A 165 -12.57 -12.37 -14.31
CA ASN A 165 -12.92 -12.52 -15.72
C ASN A 165 -11.71 -12.36 -16.66
N GLU A 166 -10.73 -11.52 -16.30
CA GLU A 166 -9.44 -11.44 -17.01
C GLU A 166 -8.50 -12.62 -16.72
N GLY A 167 -8.80 -13.47 -15.74
CA GLY A 167 -7.93 -14.58 -15.33
C GLY A 167 -6.65 -14.11 -14.61
N ILE A 168 -6.67 -12.94 -13.99
CA ILE A 168 -5.55 -12.44 -13.18
C ILE A 168 -5.56 -13.19 -11.84
N ASN A 169 -4.56 -14.04 -11.63
CA ASN A 169 -4.37 -14.77 -10.38
C ASN A 169 -3.23 -14.16 -9.56
N LEU A 170 -3.54 -13.69 -8.34
CA LEU A 170 -2.56 -13.09 -7.42
C LEU A 170 -2.00 -14.10 -6.40
N ASP A 171 -2.56 -15.31 -6.31
CA ASP A 171 -2.12 -16.36 -5.37
C ASP A 171 -0.91 -17.15 -5.90
N ASN A 172 -0.37 -16.78 -7.05
CA ASN A 172 0.78 -17.45 -7.64
C ASN A 172 2.02 -17.22 -6.77
N ILE A 173 2.55 -18.30 -6.19
CA ILE A 173 3.82 -18.26 -5.48
C ILE A 173 4.94 -18.07 -6.51
N ASN A 174 5.72 -17.02 -6.33
CA ASN A 174 6.84 -16.68 -7.19
C ASN A 174 8.19 -16.88 -6.48
N SER A 175 9.29 -16.50 -7.14
CA SER A 175 10.65 -16.67 -6.61
C SER A 175 11.18 -15.43 -5.85
N ASN A 176 10.34 -14.43 -5.62
CA ASN A 176 10.66 -13.30 -4.78
C ASN A 176 10.41 -13.64 -3.31
N SER A 177 11.09 -12.87 -2.46
CA SER A 177 10.88 -12.85 -1.02
C SER A 177 10.80 -11.40 -0.56
N TYR A 178 10.23 -11.17 0.62
CA TYR A 178 10.19 -9.84 1.23
C TYR A 178 11.59 -9.22 1.33
N ARG A 179 12.62 -9.99 1.74
CA ARG A 179 14.01 -9.49 1.81
C ARG A 179 14.51 -9.04 0.43
N LYS A 180 14.27 -9.83 -0.62
CA LYS A 180 14.70 -9.49 -1.99
C LYS A 180 14.09 -8.17 -2.45
N LEU A 181 12.80 -7.94 -2.16
CA LEU A 181 12.10 -6.70 -2.51
C LEU A 181 12.56 -5.50 -1.66
N VAL A 182 12.81 -5.72 -0.36
CA VAL A 182 13.35 -4.69 0.54
C VAL A 182 14.74 -4.22 0.07
N TYR A 183 15.61 -5.15 -0.34
CA TYR A 183 16.96 -4.84 -0.82
C TYR A 183 17.00 -4.14 -2.20
N GLN A 184 15.87 -4.01 -2.89
CA GLN A 184 15.79 -3.12 -4.06
C GLN A 184 15.78 -1.63 -3.65
N HIS A 185 15.40 -1.33 -2.41
CA HIS A 185 15.24 0.02 -1.88
C HIS A 185 16.28 0.37 -0.82
N VAL A 186 16.92 -0.63 -0.22
CA VAL A 186 17.95 -0.47 0.81
C VAL A 186 19.24 -1.12 0.35
N VAL A 187 20.36 -0.38 0.47
CA VAL A 187 21.67 -0.86 0.05
C VAL A 187 22.09 -2.06 0.93
N PRO A 188 22.54 -3.19 0.35
CA PRO A 188 23.09 -4.30 1.13
C PRO A 188 24.31 -3.88 1.96
N ASN A 189 24.49 -4.47 3.14
CA ASN A 189 25.53 -4.08 4.12
C ASN A 189 25.41 -2.62 4.61
N SER A 190 24.24 -1.99 4.51
CA SER A 190 23.98 -0.70 5.13
C SER A 190 23.53 -0.86 6.58
N TRP A 191 23.45 0.22 7.36
CA TRP A 191 22.95 0.14 8.73
C TRP A 191 21.46 -0.19 8.74
N ALA A 192 20.68 0.36 7.80
CA ALA A 192 19.29 -0.03 7.59
C ALA A 192 19.15 -1.52 7.31
N ALA A 193 19.93 -2.07 6.36
CA ALA A 193 19.84 -3.49 6.01
C ALA A 193 20.10 -4.37 7.24
N LEU A 194 21.16 -4.07 8.00
CA LEU A 194 21.47 -4.80 9.23
C LEU A 194 20.33 -4.70 10.27
N GLY A 195 19.77 -3.52 10.47
CA GLY A 195 18.65 -3.32 11.41
C GLY A 195 17.41 -4.12 11.03
N ILE A 196 17.03 -4.07 9.74
CA ILE A 196 15.92 -4.83 9.19
C ILE A 196 16.16 -6.34 9.36
N ASP A 197 17.35 -6.83 9.02
CA ASP A 197 17.68 -8.25 9.12
C ASP A 197 17.67 -8.75 10.56
N ILE A 198 18.14 -7.96 11.53
CA ILE A 198 18.08 -8.30 12.96
C ILE A 198 16.64 -8.34 13.45
N CYS A 199 15.82 -7.35 13.06
CA CYS A 199 14.44 -7.24 13.54
C CYS A 199 13.51 -8.30 12.93
N LEU A 200 13.69 -8.64 11.65
CA LEU A 200 12.77 -9.49 10.90
C LEU A 200 13.28 -10.91 10.68
N GLY A 201 14.60 -11.11 10.72
CA GLY A 201 15.23 -12.41 10.62
C GLY A 201 14.83 -13.18 9.36
N SER A 202 14.75 -14.51 9.45
CA SER A 202 14.45 -15.39 8.32
C SER A 202 12.98 -15.44 7.92
N VAL A 203 12.09 -14.76 8.64
CA VAL A 203 10.65 -14.74 8.31
C VAL A 203 10.42 -14.12 6.93
N ILE A 204 11.25 -13.14 6.55
CA ILE A 204 11.17 -12.41 5.28
C ILE A 204 11.89 -13.09 4.10
N ASP A 205 12.40 -14.32 4.29
CA ASP A 205 13.12 -15.08 3.23
C ASP A 205 12.22 -16.06 2.47
N LYS A 206 10.98 -16.25 2.91
CA LYS A 206 10.05 -17.18 2.26
C LYS A 206 9.63 -16.65 0.89
N ASN A 207 9.35 -17.58 -0.02
CA ASN A 207 8.69 -17.26 -1.28
C ASN A 207 7.31 -16.68 -0.98
N ILE A 208 6.94 -15.65 -1.73
CA ILE A 208 5.69 -14.91 -1.55
C ILE A 208 4.83 -14.99 -2.81
N THR A 209 3.57 -14.61 -2.67
CA THR A 209 2.60 -14.54 -3.77
C THR A 209 2.69 -13.20 -4.51
N ASP A 210 2.09 -13.10 -5.70
CA ASP A 210 1.96 -11.82 -6.41
C ASP A 210 1.14 -10.80 -5.61
N GLN A 211 0.16 -11.24 -4.79
CA GLN A 211 -0.58 -10.40 -3.84
C GLN A 211 0.35 -9.81 -2.77
N ASP A 212 1.23 -10.64 -2.21
CA ASP A 212 2.15 -10.20 -1.16
C ASP A 212 3.08 -9.10 -1.65
N GLU A 213 3.45 -9.07 -2.94
CA GLU A 213 4.31 -8.03 -3.52
C GLU A 213 3.68 -6.62 -3.48
N LEU A 214 2.35 -6.53 -3.31
CA LEU A 214 1.61 -5.26 -3.27
C LEU A 214 1.88 -4.45 -2.00
N PHE A 215 2.63 -4.98 -1.03
CA PHE A 215 3.09 -4.21 0.13
C PHE A 215 3.92 -2.99 -0.27
N LEU A 216 4.60 -3.03 -1.42
CA LEU A 216 5.35 -1.89 -1.95
C LEU A 216 4.44 -0.97 -2.77
N PRO A 217 4.39 0.35 -2.47
CA PRO A 217 3.67 1.35 -3.25
C PRO A 217 3.90 1.29 -4.76
N TYR A 218 5.15 1.08 -5.18
CA TYR A 218 5.49 1.01 -6.60
C TYR A 218 4.99 -0.29 -7.24
N ASN A 219 5.00 -1.41 -6.52
CA ASN A 219 4.44 -2.67 -7.02
C ASN A 219 2.92 -2.59 -7.14
N LEU A 220 2.26 -1.95 -6.17
CA LEU A 220 0.83 -1.63 -6.28
C LEU A 220 0.55 -0.80 -7.53
N LYS A 221 1.36 0.25 -7.79
CA LYS A 221 1.25 1.05 -9.01
C LYS A 221 1.35 0.20 -10.28
N LEU A 222 2.35 -0.68 -10.36
CA LEU A 222 2.53 -1.59 -11.50
C LEU A 222 1.37 -2.57 -11.66
N TYR A 223 0.79 -3.03 -10.55
CA TYR A 223 -0.41 -3.85 -10.55
C TYR A 223 -1.61 -3.11 -11.17
N PHE A 224 -1.84 -1.85 -10.80
CA PHE A 224 -2.89 -1.04 -11.44
C PHE A 224 -2.61 -0.73 -12.90
N ASP A 225 -1.35 -0.53 -13.31
CA ASP A 225 -1.04 -0.41 -14.75
C ASP A 225 -1.37 -1.72 -15.49
N LYS A 226 -1.11 -2.89 -14.89
CA LYS A 226 -1.47 -4.18 -15.48
C LYS A 226 -2.97 -4.33 -15.61
N LEU A 227 -3.75 -3.90 -14.61
CA LEU A 227 -5.21 -3.86 -14.70
C LEU A 227 -5.68 -2.89 -15.80
N GLY A 228 -5.06 -1.71 -15.89
CA GLY A 228 -5.33 -0.72 -16.93
C GLY A 228 -5.12 -1.25 -18.34
N ASN A 229 -4.07 -2.04 -18.56
CA ASN A 229 -3.72 -2.63 -19.87
C ASN A 229 -4.43 -3.96 -20.17
N SER A 230 -5.29 -4.46 -19.29
CA SER A 230 -6.10 -5.67 -19.50
C SER A 230 -7.37 -5.37 -20.31
N ASN A 231 -8.23 -6.36 -20.58
CA ASN A 231 -9.50 -6.07 -21.28
C ASN A 231 -10.59 -5.51 -20.35
N ILE A 232 -10.28 -5.27 -19.06
CA ILE A 232 -11.19 -4.58 -18.15
C ILE A 232 -11.47 -3.20 -18.73
N LYS A 233 -12.76 -2.89 -18.95
CA LYS A 233 -13.19 -1.64 -19.59
C LYS A 233 -12.51 -1.39 -20.94
N ASN A 234 -12.19 -2.44 -21.70
CA ASN A 234 -11.48 -2.35 -22.99
C ASN A 234 -10.09 -1.68 -22.89
N GLY A 235 -9.38 -1.84 -21.77
CA GLY A 235 -8.06 -1.25 -21.58
C GLY A 235 -8.08 0.23 -21.17
N ASP A 236 -9.22 0.70 -20.67
CA ASP A 236 -9.43 2.10 -20.27
C ASP A 236 -9.74 2.22 -18.77
N LEU A 237 -9.29 1.24 -17.95
CA LEU A 237 -9.55 1.25 -16.51
C LEU A 237 -8.69 2.26 -15.75
N VAL A 238 -7.44 2.47 -16.17
CA VAL A 238 -6.44 3.26 -15.44
C VAL A 238 -5.72 4.24 -16.35
N GLU A 239 -5.75 5.52 -15.98
CA GLU A 239 -4.96 6.58 -16.62
C GLU A 239 -3.85 7.03 -15.65
N THR A 240 -2.59 6.81 -16.03
CA THR A 240 -1.42 7.12 -15.19
C THR A 240 -0.77 8.44 -15.61
N SER A 241 -0.55 9.34 -14.65
CA SER A 241 0.15 10.61 -14.85
C SER A 241 1.17 10.88 -13.74
N ILE A 242 2.21 11.67 -14.04
CA ILE A 242 3.18 12.14 -13.04
C ILE A 242 2.80 13.57 -12.67
N LEU A 243 2.41 13.79 -11.42
CA LEU A 243 2.03 15.11 -10.90
C LEU A 243 3.25 15.93 -10.48
N PHE A 244 4.32 15.27 -10.02
CA PHE A 244 5.54 15.95 -9.59
C PHE A 244 6.74 15.01 -9.54
N GLY A 245 7.92 15.56 -9.86
CA GLY A 245 9.23 14.96 -9.58
C GLY A 245 9.58 13.72 -10.40
N GLU A 246 10.77 13.19 -10.12
CA GLU A 246 11.29 11.95 -10.70
C GLU A 246 11.53 10.92 -9.59
N TYR A 247 11.53 9.64 -9.97
CA TYR A 247 11.86 8.57 -9.04
C TYR A 247 13.30 8.72 -8.55
N ILE A 248 13.49 8.73 -7.24
CA ILE A 248 14.81 8.72 -6.61
C ILE A 248 15.00 7.43 -5.83
N SER A 249 16.25 6.97 -5.73
CA SER A 249 16.60 5.87 -4.83
C SER A 249 17.11 6.44 -3.50
N TYR A 250 16.67 5.83 -2.41
CA TYR A 250 17.24 6.06 -1.09
C TYR A 250 18.74 5.70 -1.07
N LYS A 251 19.55 6.54 -0.41
CA LYS A 251 20.99 6.34 -0.28
C LYS A 251 21.41 6.49 1.17
N GLU A 252 22.12 5.49 1.69
CA GLU A 252 22.82 5.60 2.97
C GLU A 252 24.27 6.04 2.79
N THR A 253 24.86 6.51 3.90
CA THR A 253 26.28 6.85 3.97
C THR A 253 27.16 5.64 3.70
N ALA A 254 28.37 5.89 3.17
CA ALA A 254 29.32 4.83 2.82
C ALA A 254 29.88 4.03 4.03
N PHE A 255 29.68 4.49 5.27
CA PHE A 255 30.21 3.82 6.46
C PHE A 255 29.30 2.67 6.89
N SER A 256 29.59 1.46 6.37
CA SER A 256 28.82 0.24 6.64
C SER A 256 29.18 -0.44 7.98
N PRO A 257 28.27 -1.25 8.54
CA PRO A 257 28.57 -2.16 9.64
C PRO A 257 29.74 -3.10 9.35
N LEU A 258 29.93 -3.48 8.07
CA LEU A 258 31.05 -4.34 7.66
C LEU A 258 32.41 -3.75 8.06
N TYR A 259 32.63 -2.45 7.83
CA TYR A 259 33.89 -1.82 8.22
C TYR A 259 34.10 -1.82 9.73
N VAL A 260 33.04 -1.58 10.51
CA VAL A 260 33.08 -1.64 11.97
C VAL A 260 33.43 -3.06 12.44
N LEU A 261 32.78 -4.07 11.89
CA LEU A 261 33.02 -5.47 12.23
C LEU A 261 34.43 -5.92 11.82
N LEU A 262 34.95 -5.47 10.67
CA LEU A 262 36.32 -5.75 10.25
C LEU A 262 37.35 -5.09 11.19
N ILE A 263 37.12 -3.86 11.62
CA ILE A 263 37.99 -3.18 12.59
C ILE A 263 37.97 -3.91 13.94
N ILE A 264 36.79 -4.27 14.44
CA ILE A 264 36.65 -5.03 15.69
C ILE A 264 37.34 -6.40 15.57
N SER A 265 37.13 -7.10 14.45
CA SER A 265 37.77 -8.38 14.16
C SER A 265 39.29 -8.26 14.15
N LEU A 266 39.83 -7.22 13.50
CA LEU A 266 41.27 -6.96 13.49
C LEU A 266 41.82 -6.71 14.90
N ILE A 267 41.13 -5.92 15.72
CA ILE A 267 41.53 -5.68 17.12
C ILE A 267 41.56 -7.00 17.90
N ILE A 268 40.53 -7.85 17.75
CA ILE A 268 40.46 -9.16 18.41
C ILE A 268 41.63 -10.05 17.96
N ILE A 269 41.93 -10.10 16.66
CA ILE A 269 43.04 -10.88 16.11
C ILE A 269 44.38 -10.40 16.68
N VAL A 270 44.62 -9.09 16.73
CA VAL A 270 45.85 -8.51 17.27
C VAL A 270 46.02 -8.84 18.75
N ILE A 271 44.97 -8.66 19.56
CA ILE A 271 45.01 -9.01 21.00
C ILE A 271 45.30 -10.50 21.17
N THR A 272 44.57 -11.36 20.44
CA THR A 272 44.75 -12.83 20.50
C THR A 272 46.16 -13.25 20.13
N PHE A 273 46.75 -12.63 19.09
CA PHE A 273 48.12 -12.90 18.66
C PHE A 273 49.15 -12.47 19.70
N LEU A 274 48.98 -11.29 20.31
CA LEU A 274 49.87 -10.80 21.36
C LEU A 274 49.82 -11.68 22.62
N ASP A 275 48.64 -12.17 22.99
CA ASP A 275 48.48 -13.07 24.13
C ASP A 275 49.09 -14.45 23.85
N TYR A 276 48.94 -14.99 22.64
CA TYR A 276 49.63 -16.21 22.21
C TYR A 276 51.15 -16.07 22.34
N LEU A 277 51.72 -14.94 21.90
CA LEU A 277 53.15 -14.65 22.06
C LEU A 277 53.60 -14.50 23.51
N ARG A 278 52.72 -14.09 24.43
CA ARG A 278 53.02 -14.01 25.87
C ARG A 278 53.02 -15.39 26.52
N ILE A 279 52.04 -16.24 26.20
CA ILE A 279 51.93 -17.59 26.74
C ILE A 279 53.11 -18.46 26.30
N THR A 280 53.53 -18.36 25.03
CA THR A 280 54.65 -19.14 24.48
C THR A 280 56.03 -18.70 24.96
N ARG A 281 56.15 -17.54 25.62
CA ARG A 281 57.39 -17.03 26.22
C ARG A 281 57.54 -17.37 27.71
N SER A 282 56.49 -17.90 28.35
CA SER A 282 56.52 -18.40 29.73
C SER A 282 56.79 -19.89 29.77
#